data_AF-A0A6L3T2A9-F1
#
_entry.id   AF-A0A6L3T2A9-F1
#
_cell.length_a   1.000
_cell.length_b   1.000
_cell.length_c   1.000
_cell.angle_alpha   90.00
_cell.angle_beta   90.00
_cell.angle_gamma   90.00
#
_symmetry.space_group_name_H-M   'P 1'
#
loop_
_entity.id
_entity.type
_entity.pdbx_description
1 polymer ?
#
loop_
_entity_poly.entity_id
_entity_poly.type
_entity_poly.pdbx_seq_one_letter_code
_entity_poly.pdbx_strand_id
1 'polypeptide(L)'
;MSEPARHYPPSEGGSRPTPGPLRDWLAAMKAHAPAAPSPPPGAEARVQRQDYSRQDLSRQDHSRQDASRAEAHRPAESSPSWAPRVVQPAEAVIGGVEAEDVSELMAENLMLKAQLRQETDRYAELQAMLAQEIRDLRKHVQDEMSELQAIREERDLWQARCEALAQPLFQKR
;
A
#
# COMPACT_ATOMS: atom_id res chain seq x y z
N MET A 1 40.94 16.56 51.65
CA MET A 1 40.52 17.80 50.97
C MET A 1 39.11 17.55 50.46
N SER A 2 38.15 18.15 51.16
CA SER A 2 36.71 17.96 50.99
C SER A 2 36.17 18.87 49.89
N GLU A 3 35.30 18.37 49.02
CA GLU A 3 34.32 19.21 48.34
C GLU A 3 32.92 18.59 48.41
N PRO A 4 31.86 19.41 48.52
CA PRO A 4 30.65 19.03 49.22
C PRO A 4 29.48 18.72 48.29
N ALA A 5 28.58 17.86 48.79
CA ALA A 5 27.27 17.61 48.23
C ALA A 5 26.48 18.93 48.09
N ARG A 6 26.07 19.27 46.86
CA ARG A 6 25.00 20.24 46.63
C ARG A 6 23.67 19.51 46.63
N HIS A 7 22.97 19.63 47.74
CA HIS A 7 21.54 19.39 47.84
C HIS A 7 20.79 20.33 46.88
N TYR A 8 19.89 19.78 46.08
CA TYR A 8 18.74 20.50 45.57
C TYR A 8 17.46 19.95 46.24
N PRO A 9 16.47 20.82 46.53
CA PRO A 9 15.29 20.50 47.32
C PRO A 9 14.28 19.60 46.57
N PRO A 10 13.37 18.93 47.28
CA PRO A 10 12.25 18.23 46.66
C PRO A 10 11.12 19.24 46.40
N SER A 11 10.85 19.54 45.14
CA SER A 11 9.64 20.27 44.75
C SER A 11 8.62 19.30 44.19
N GLU A 12 7.74 18.82 45.07
CA GLU A 12 6.39 18.39 44.70
C GLU A 12 5.59 19.59 44.16
N GLY A 13 4.61 19.32 43.31
CA GLY A 13 3.46 20.21 43.17
C GLY A 13 3.17 20.73 41.75
N GLY A 14 2.52 19.88 40.96
CA GLY A 14 1.33 20.26 40.18
C GLY A 14 1.44 21.43 39.19
N SER A 15 1.69 21.11 37.92
CA SER A 15 0.83 21.52 36.80
C SER A 15 1.32 20.81 35.54
N ARG A 16 0.58 19.79 35.09
CA ARG A 16 0.81 19.27 33.73
C ARG A 16 0.56 20.45 32.77
N PRO A 17 1.47 20.78 31.84
CA PRO A 17 1.13 21.70 30.77
C PRO A 17 -0.07 21.10 30.03
N THR A 18 -1.10 21.92 29.81
CA THR A 18 -2.28 21.57 29.03
C THR A 18 -1.83 20.91 27.73
N PRO A 19 -2.38 19.73 27.37
CA PRO A 19 -2.00 19.05 26.15
C PRO A 19 -2.36 19.96 24.97
N GLY A 20 -1.33 20.48 24.29
CA GLY A 20 -1.52 21.31 23.12
C GLY A 20 -2.12 20.49 21.97
N PRO A 21 -2.71 21.14 20.96
CA PRO A 21 -3.37 20.49 19.82
C PRO A 21 -2.45 19.53 19.05
N LEU A 22 -1.13 19.77 19.10
CA LEU A 22 -0.13 18.87 18.52
C LEU A 22 -0.05 17.52 19.25
N ARG A 23 -0.24 17.50 20.58
CA ARG A 23 -0.27 16.24 21.36
C ARG A 23 -1.52 15.44 21.08
N ASP A 24 -2.66 16.10 20.94
CA ASP A 24 -3.92 15.44 20.59
C ASP A 24 -3.89 14.92 19.14
N TRP A 25 -3.27 15.68 18.23
CA TRP A 25 -3.01 15.25 16.86
C TRP A 25 -2.05 14.05 16.81
N LEU A 26 -0.95 14.09 17.57
CA LEU A 26 -0.02 12.96 17.69
C LEU A 26 -0.66 11.74 18.37
N ALA A 27 -1.56 11.93 19.33
CA ALA A 27 -2.30 10.84 19.97
C ALA A 27 -3.33 10.22 19.02
N ALA A 28 -4.03 11.03 18.22
CA ALA A 28 -4.96 10.54 17.19
C ALA A 28 -4.23 9.77 16.08
N MET A 29 -3.06 10.26 15.66
CA MET A 29 -2.15 9.58 14.73
C MET A 29 -1.62 8.28 15.32
N LYS A 30 -1.27 8.25 16.61
CA LYS A 30 -0.76 7.06 17.30
C LYS A 30 -1.86 6.03 17.59
N ALA A 31 -3.11 6.44 17.78
CA ALA A 31 -4.26 5.55 17.91
C ALA A 31 -4.64 4.87 16.58
N HIS A 32 -4.29 5.48 15.44
CA HIS A 32 -4.43 4.89 14.10
C HIS A 32 -3.20 4.10 13.65
N ALA A 33 -2.12 4.08 14.43
CA ALA A 33 -0.92 3.32 14.11
C ALA A 33 -1.00 1.90 14.71
N PRO A 34 -1.03 0.82 13.90
CA PRO A 34 -0.95 -0.52 14.43
C PRO A 34 0.45 -0.77 15.04
N ALA A 35 0.50 -1.31 16.25
CA ALA A 35 1.73 -1.63 16.96
C ALA A 35 2.55 -2.68 16.18
N ALA A 36 3.78 -2.32 15.79
CA ALA A 36 4.70 -3.25 15.14
C ALA A 36 5.49 -4.06 16.20
N PRO A 37 5.46 -5.41 16.17
CA PRO A 37 6.36 -6.24 16.94
C PRO A 37 7.75 -6.33 16.29
N SER A 38 8.81 -6.38 17.10
CA SER A 38 10.17 -6.63 16.61
C SER A 38 10.32 -8.07 16.06
N PRO A 39 11.04 -8.30 14.95
CA PRO A 39 11.11 -9.61 14.31
C PRO A 39 12.12 -10.57 14.99
N PRO A 40 11.77 -11.86 15.22
CA PRO A 40 12.73 -12.93 15.39
C PRO A 40 13.29 -13.42 14.03
N PRO A 41 14.55 -13.89 13.97
CA PRO A 41 15.19 -14.25 12.71
C PRO A 41 14.56 -15.53 12.11
N GLY A 42 14.06 -15.44 10.88
CA GLY A 42 13.57 -16.58 10.08
C GLY A 42 12.06 -16.64 9.81
N ALA A 43 11.28 -15.65 10.22
CA ALA A 43 9.82 -15.63 10.05
C ALA A 43 9.30 -15.24 8.64
N GLU A 44 10.15 -14.79 7.72
CA GLU A 44 9.68 -13.98 6.58
C GLU A 44 9.27 -14.77 5.32
N ALA A 45 9.81 -15.97 5.09
CA ALA A 45 9.68 -16.61 3.78
C ALA A 45 8.47 -17.56 3.59
N ARG A 46 7.90 -18.13 4.67
CA ARG A 46 6.97 -19.28 4.56
C ARG A 46 5.51 -18.96 4.89
N VAL A 47 5.27 -17.96 5.71
CA VAL A 47 3.92 -17.59 6.18
C VAL A 47 3.25 -16.62 5.20
N GLN A 48 4.00 -15.68 4.59
CA GLN A 48 3.44 -14.67 3.68
C GLN A 48 2.77 -15.26 2.43
N ARG A 49 3.30 -16.34 1.85
CA ARG A 49 2.73 -16.92 0.61
C ARG A 49 1.37 -17.60 0.83
N GLN A 50 1.08 -18.15 2.01
CA GLN A 50 -0.17 -18.87 2.29
C GLN A 50 -1.29 -17.95 2.80
N ASP A 51 -0.94 -16.81 3.39
CA ASP A 51 -1.91 -15.87 3.94
C ASP A 51 -2.49 -14.90 2.89
N TYR A 52 -1.73 -14.52 1.85
CA TYR A 52 -2.26 -13.68 0.77
C TYR A 52 -3.38 -14.35 -0.04
N SER A 53 -3.28 -15.65 -0.29
CA SER A 53 -4.35 -16.38 -0.99
C SER A 53 -5.61 -16.55 -0.14
N ARG A 54 -5.49 -16.59 1.19
CA ARG A 54 -6.62 -16.77 2.13
C ARG A 54 -7.35 -15.44 2.45
N GLN A 55 -6.64 -14.31 2.40
CA GLN A 55 -7.23 -12.98 2.56
C GLN A 55 -8.04 -12.53 1.32
N ASP A 56 -7.69 -13.00 0.13
CA ASP A 56 -8.33 -12.55 -1.11
C ASP A 56 -9.74 -13.15 -1.30
N LEU A 57 -9.91 -14.44 -0.98
CA LEU A 57 -11.23 -15.10 -1.01
C LEU A 57 -12.19 -14.57 0.08
N SER A 58 -11.68 -14.18 1.25
CA SER A 58 -12.52 -13.65 2.33
C SER A 58 -12.94 -12.20 2.10
N ARG A 59 -12.15 -11.37 1.40
CA ARG A 59 -12.55 -10.00 1.02
C ARG A 59 -13.68 -9.96 -0.02
N GLN A 60 -13.75 -10.94 -0.91
CA GLN A 60 -14.84 -11.01 -1.91
C GLN A 60 -16.21 -11.31 -1.28
N ASP A 61 -16.26 -12.12 -0.23
CA ASP A 61 -17.51 -12.45 0.48
C ASP A 61 -18.01 -11.32 1.40
N HIS A 62 -17.11 -10.56 2.03
CA HIS A 62 -17.50 -9.40 2.87
C HIS A 62 -18.03 -8.22 2.02
N SER A 63 -17.48 -8.00 0.82
CA SER A 63 -17.94 -6.92 -0.07
C SER A 63 -19.32 -7.20 -0.71
N ARG A 64 -19.72 -8.47 -0.85
CA ARG A 64 -21.09 -8.83 -1.26
C ARG A 64 -22.11 -8.69 -0.13
N GLN A 65 -21.72 -8.93 1.12
CA GLN A 65 -22.61 -8.78 2.28
C GLN A 65 -22.89 -7.32 2.66
N ASP A 66 -21.91 -6.41 2.53
CA ASP A 66 -22.08 -4.97 2.80
C ASP A 66 -23.04 -4.28 1.80
N ALA A 67 -23.07 -4.73 0.55
CA ALA A 67 -23.99 -4.21 -0.47
C ALA A 67 -25.48 -4.46 -0.14
N SER A 68 -25.80 -5.52 0.63
CA SER A 68 -27.17 -5.88 1.04
C SER A 68 -27.59 -5.35 2.42
N ARG A 69 -26.67 -4.79 3.22
CA ARG A 69 -26.97 -4.28 4.57
C ARG A 69 -27.17 -2.76 4.62
N ALA A 70 -26.64 -2.01 3.65
CA ALA A 70 -26.74 -0.54 3.63
C ALA A 70 -28.15 0.00 3.31
N GLU A 71 -29.10 -0.84 2.90
CA GLU A 71 -30.43 -0.42 2.43
C GLU A 71 -31.53 -0.44 3.52
N ALA A 72 -31.26 -0.93 4.73
CA ALA A 72 -32.27 -1.06 5.79
C ALA A 72 -31.72 -0.77 7.19
N HIS A 73 -31.62 0.51 7.58
CA HIS A 73 -31.93 0.97 8.94
C HIS A 73 -31.88 2.51 9.06
N ARG A 74 -33.06 3.12 9.01
CA ARG A 74 -33.43 4.42 9.58
C ARG A 74 -34.52 4.13 10.63
N PRO A 75 -34.39 4.63 11.87
CA PRO A 75 -35.17 5.80 12.35
C PRO A 75 -34.33 6.67 13.32
N ALA A 76 -34.68 7.86 13.80
CA ALA A 76 -35.60 8.94 13.47
C ALA A 76 -35.01 10.18 14.20
N GLU A 77 -34.97 11.32 13.50
CA GLU A 77 -34.97 12.70 14.05
C GLU A 77 -33.98 13.03 15.19
N SER A 78 -32.68 12.99 14.88
CA SER A 78 -31.82 14.09 15.30
C SER A 78 -31.70 15.00 14.08
N SER A 79 -32.28 16.20 14.16
CA SER A 79 -32.09 17.22 13.12
C SER A 79 -30.59 17.33 12.86
N PRO A 80 -30.09 16.99 11.65
CA PRO A 80 -28.67 17.06 11.39
C PRO A 80 -28.24 18.51 11.64
N SER A 81 -27.31 18.72 12.57
CA SER A 81 -26.70 20.04 12.79
C SER A 81 -25.99 20.57 11.55
N TRP A 82 -25.86 19.72 10.52
CA TRP A 82 -25.37 20.00 9.19
C TRP A 82 -26.44 20.50 8.20
N ALA A 83 -27.74 20.44 8.51
CA ALA A 83 -28.76 20.98 7.60
C ALA A 83 -28.33 22.39 7.17
N PRO A 84 -28.12 22.64 5.86
CA PRO A 84 -27.48 23.85 5.41
C PRO A 84 -28.34 25.00 5.91
N ARG A 85 -27.85 25.71 6.92
CA ARG A 85 -28.46 26.95 7.36
C ARG A 85 -28.31 27.86 6.16
N VAL A 86 -29.40 28.06 5.42
CA VAL A 86 -29.47 29.08 4.39
C VAL A 86 -29.37 30.41 5.14
N VAL A 87 -28.13 30.86 5.34
CA VAL A 87 -27.82 32.22 5.71
C VAL A 87 -28.32 33.05 4.54
N GLN A 88 -29.37 33.85 4.79
CA GLN A 88 -29.81 34.82 3.79
C GLN A 88 -28.59 35.66 3.41
N PRO A 89 -28.21 35.71 2.12
CA PRO A 89 -27.03 36.46 1.73
C PRO A 89 -27.29 37.93 2.09
N ALA A 90 -26.41 38.51 2.91
CA ALA A 90 -26.31 39.95 3.04
C ALA A 90 -25.87 40.48 1.67
N GLU A 91 -26.86 40.86 0.86
CA GLU A 91 -26.66 41.21 -0.55
C GLU A 91 -25.79 42.47 -0.68
N ALA A 92 -24.83 42.36 -1.60
CA ALA A 92 -24.41 43.39 -2.54
C ALA A 92 -23.22 44.33 -2.25
N VAL A 93 -22.39 44.11 -1.22
CA VAL A 93 -21.15 44.91 -1.06
C VAL A 93 -19.84 44.10 -1.17
N ILE A 94 -19.87 42.76 -1.08
CA ILE A 94 -18.67 41.89 -1.12
C ILE A 94 -18.59 41.04 -2.42
N GLY A 95 -19.60 41.08 -3.28
CA GLY A 95 -19.75 40.13 -4.39
C GLY A 95 -18.78 40.25 -5.57
N GLY A 96 -17.96 41.29 -5.64
CA GLY A 96 -16.96 41.45 -6.71
C GLY A 96 -15.65 40.70 -6.42
N VAL A 97 -15.09 40.92 -5.23
CA VAL A 97 -13.81 40.33 -4.80
C VAL A 97 -13.98 38.85 -4.50
N GLU A 98 -15.06 38.44 -3.82
CA GLU A 98 -15.34 37.03 -3.60
C GLU A 98 -15.66 36.29 -4.90
N ALA A 99 -16.23 36.94 -5.91
CA ALA A 99 -16.43 36.31 -7.22
C ALA A 99 -15.11 36.10 -7.98
N GLU A 100 -14.15 37.03 -7.85
CA GLU A 100 -12.79 36.86 -8.38
C GLU A 100 -12.05 35.71 -7.66
N ASP A 101 -12.05 35.68 -6.33
CA ASP A 101 -11.44 34.61 -5.53
C ASP A 101 -12.08 33.24 -5.84
N VAL A 102 -13.40 33.19 -6.02
CA VAL A 102 -14.12 31.98 -6.43
C VAL A 102 -13.74 31.57 -7.86
N SER A 103 -13.57 32.52 -8.77
CA SER A 103 -13.14 32.24 -10.15
C SER A 103 -11.70 31.72 -10.21
N GLU A 104 -10.81 32.25 -9.37
CA GLU A 104 -9.43 31.80 -9.23
C GLU A 104 -9.38 30.36 -8.70
N LEU A 105 -10.15 30.06 -7.64
CA LEU A 105 -10.28 28.71 -7.11
C LEU A 105 -10.88 27.73 -8.12
N MET A 106 -11.85 28.15 -8.95
CA MET A 106 -12.39 27.30 -10.02
C MET A 106 -11.36 27.03 -11.12
N ALA A 107 -10.58 28.04 -11.52
CA ALA A 107 -9.50 27.90 -12.49
C ALA A 107 -8.41 26.95 -11.97
N GLU A 108 -8.02 27.11 -10.72
CA GLU A 108 -7.08 26.20 -10.05
C GLU A 108 -7.65 24.77 -9.98
N ASN A 109 -8.92 24.59 -9.63
CA ASN A 109 -9.56 23.28 -9.58
C ASN A 109 -9.58 22.58 -10.95
N LEU A 110 -9.85 23.34 -12.02
CA LEU A 110 -9.80 22.82 -13.39
C LEU A 110 -8.37 22.45 -13.80
N MET A 111 -7.39 23.28 -13.46
CA MET A 111 -5.98 23.00 -13.72
C MET A 111 -5.51 21.76 -12.96
N LEU A 112 -5.81 21.64 -11.66
CA LEU A 112 -5.46 20.48 -10.85
C LEU A 112 -6.13 19.21 -11.37
N LYS A 113 -7.39 19.29 -11.82
CA LYS A 113 -8.06 18.17 -12.50
C LYS A 113 -7.35 17.78 -13.80
N ALA A 114 -6.87 18.75 -14.59
CA ALA A 114 -6.10 18.48 -15.79
C ALA A 114 -4.74 17.84 -15.46
N GLN A 115 -4.03 18.35 -14.46
CA GLN A 115 -2.76 17.79 -13.98
C GLN A 115 -2.93 16.37 -13.44
N LEU A 116 -3.98 16.11 -12.65
CA LEU A 116 -4.27 14.78 -12.12
C LEU A 116 -4.53 13.79 -13.26
N ARG A 117 -5.25 14.20 -14.31
CA ARG A 117 -5.45 13.37 -15.51
C ARG A 117 -4.12 13.10 -16.21
N GLN A 118 -3.31 14.13 -16.44
CA GLN A 118 -2.00 13.98 -17.05
C GLN A 118 -1.09 13.02 -16.27
N GLU A 119 -1.07 13.13 -14.94
CA GLU A 119 -0.30 12.22 -14.10
C GLU A 119 -0.85 10.79 -14.16
N THR A 120 -2.17 10.63 -14.16
CA THR A 120 -2.79 9.31 -14.31
C THR A 120 -2.41 8.65 -15.64
N ASP A 121 -2.42 9.41 -16.73
CA ASP A 121 -2.02 8.92 -18.06
C ASP A 121 -0.54 8.54 -18.08
N ARG A 122 0.32 9.36 -17.47
CA ARG A 122 1.76 9.08 -17.32
C ARG A 122 2.00 7.79 -16.53
N TYR A 123 1.28 7.57 -15.43
CA TYR A 123 1.38 6.33 -14.67
C TYR A 123 0.90 5.11 -15.46
N ALA A 124 -0.19 5.25 -16.24
CA ALA A 124 -0.69 4.18 -17.09
C ALA A 124 0.33 3.78 -18.17
N GLU A 125 1.00 4.76 -18.78
CA GLU A 125 2.07 4.54 -19.77
C GLU A 125 3.27 3.82 -19.15
N LEU A 126 3.77 4.29 -18.01
CA LEU A 126 4.86 3.62 -17.28
C LEU A 126 4.51 2.19 -16.89
N GLN A 127 3.28 1.97 -16.41
CA GLN A 127 2.81 0.64 -16.05
C GLN A 127 2.70 -0.28 -17.27
N ALA A 128 2.31 0.24 -18.43
CA ALA A 128 2.27 -0.52 -19.67
C ALA A 128 3.68 -0.94 -20.15
N MET A 129 4.65 -0.03 -20.07
CA MET A 129 6.05 -0.33 -20.40
C MET A 129 6.63 -1.39 -19.47
N LEU A 130 6.47 -1.23 -18.15
CA LEU A 130 6.94 -2.21 -17.17
C LEU A 130 6.29 -3.60 -17.39
N ALA A 131 4.98 -3.63 -17.67
CA ALA A 131 4.29 -4.88 -17.96
C ALA A 131 4.77 -5.55 -19.26
N GLN A 132 5.24 -4.77 -20.24
CA GLN A 132 5.88 -5.29 -21.45
C GLN A 132 7.25 -5.89 -21.14
N GLU A 133 8.12 -5.16 -20.42
CA GLU A 133 9.45 -5.64 -20.03
C GLU A 133 9.38 -6.94 -19.21
N ILE A 134 8.43 -7.05 -18.27
CA ILE A 134 8.23 -8.28 -17.50
C ILE A 134 7.84 -9.45 -18.42
N ARG A 135 7.02 -9.21 -19.45
CA ARG A 135 6.66 -10.26 -20.43
C ARG A 135 7.86 -10.67 -21.26
N ASP A 136 8.66 -9.72 -21.70
CA ASP A 136 9.86 -9.98 -22.52
C ASP A 136 10.93 -10.72 -21.72
N LEU A 137 11.18 -10.34 -20.47
CA LEU A 137 12.09 -11.05 -19.55
C LEU A 137 11.62 -12.48 -19.28
N ARG A 138 10.33 -12.69 -19.03
CA ARG A 138 9.78 -14.04 -18.83
C ARG A 138 9.93 -14.91 -20.06
N LYS A 139 9.69 -14.33 -21.25
CA LYS A 139 9.90 -15.03 -22.52
C LYS A 139 11.36 -15.41 -22.71
N HIS A 140 12.28 -14.47 -22.50
CA HIS A 140 13.71 -14.72 -22.63
C HIS A 140 14.20 -15.83 -21.70
N VAL A 141 13.82 -15.79 -20.41
CA VAL A 141 14.17 -16.86 -19.46
C VAL A 141 13.57 -18.21 -19.86
N GLN A 142 12.33 -18.21 -20.38
CA GLN A 142 11.70 -19.43 -20.86
C GLN A 142 12.44 -20.02 -22.07
N ASP A 143 12.88 -19.18 -22.99
CA ASP A 143 13.65 -19.57 -24.17
C ASP A 143 15.01 -20.15 -23.73
N GLU A 144 15.75 -19.48 -22.84
CA GLU A 144 17.03 -19.98 -22.29
C GLU A 144 16.86 -21.32 -21.57
N MET A 145 15.80 -21.48 -20.78
CA MET A 145 15.52 -22.74 -20.08
C MET A 145 15.22 -23.87 -21.07
N SER A 146 14.57 -23.57 -22.19
CA SER A 146 14.32 -24.54 -23.26
C SER A 146 15.60 -24.94 -23.99
N GLU A 147 16.52 -24.01 -24.24
CA GLU A 147 17.83 -24.28 -24.84
C GLU A 147 18.70 -25.15 -23.92
N LEU A 148 18.74 -24.83 -22.62
CA LEU A 148 19.43 -25.65 -21.63
C LEU A 148 18.85 -27.06 -21.53
N GLN A 149 17.54 -27.20 -21.67
CA GLN A 149 16.88 -28.49 -21.66
C GLN A 149 17.27 -29.31 -22.91
N ALA A 150 17.31 -28.69 -24.09
CA ALA A 150 17.79 -29.34 -25.31
C ALA A 150 19.25 -29.84 -25.17
N ILE A 151 20.14 -29.03 -24.60
CA ILE A 151 21.54 -29.43 -24.36
C ILE A 151 21.64 -30.63 -23.40
N ARG A 152 20.79 -30.67 -22.36
CA ARG A 152 20.75 -31.81 -21.43
C ARG A 152 20.28 -33.09 -22.14
N GLU A 153 19.26 -32.98 -22.99
CA GLU A 153 18.75 -34.10 -23.77
C GLU A 153 19.80 -34.63 -24.76
N GLU A 154 20.55 -33.74 -25.41
CA GLU A 154 21.67 -34.12 -26.27
C GLU A 154 22.76 -34.87 -25.49
N ARG A 155 23.15 -34.34 -24.32
CA ARG A 155 24.13 -35.00 -23.44
C ARG A 155 23.64 -36.40 -23.04
N ASP A 156 22.39 -36.52 -22.64
CA ASP A 156 21.82 -37.80 -22.19
C ASP A 156 21.76 -38.82 -23.33
N LEU A 157 21.44 -38.36 -24.54
CA LEU A 157 21.50 -39.17 -25.76
C LEU A 157 22.93 -39.64 -26.05
N TRP A 158 23.92 -38.75 -25.95
CA TRP A 158 25.33 -39.11 -26.14
C TRP A 158 25.81 -40.11 -25.09
N GLN A 159 25.43 -39.92 -23.83
CA GLN A 159 25.76 -40.84 -22.76
C GLN A 159 25.14 -42.22 -23.01
N ALA A 160 23.86 -42.30 -23.36
CA ALA A 160 23.18 -43.55 -23.69
C ALA A 160 23.83 -44.27 -24.88
N ARG A 161 24.25 -43.52 -25.91
CA ARG A 161 25.00 -44.08 -27.05
C ARG A 161 26.34 -44.66 -26.62
N CYS A 162 27.10 -43.96 -25.78
CA CYS A 162 28.36 -44.46 -25.25
C CYS A 162 28.18 -45.72 -24.38
N GLU A 163 27.15 -45.74 -23.53
CA GLU A 163 26.83 -46.89 -22.68
C GLU A 163 26.42 -48.13 -23.52
N ALA A 164 25.60 -47.93 -24.56
CA ALA A 164 25.21 -49.00 -25.47
C ALA A 164 26.41 -49.62 -26.20
N LEU A 165 27.37 -48.80 -26.62
CA LEU A 165 28.62 -49.27 -27.24
C LEU A 165 29.53 -50.01 -26.24
N ALA A 166 29.49 -49.62 -24.95
CA ALA A 166 30.29 -50.24 -23.90
C ALA A 166 29.72 -51.59 -23.43
N GLN A 167 28.39 -51.76 -23.40
CA GLN A 167 27.72 -52.97 -22.91
C GLN A 167 28.27 -54.31 -23.44
N PRO A 168 28.47 -54.53 -24.76
CA PRO A 168 28.97 -55.81 -25.26
C PRO A 168 30.41 -56.14 -24.85
N LEU A 169 31.23 -55.13 -24.49
CA LEU A 169 32.60 -55.36 -24.03
C LEU A 169 32.65 -55.97 -22.61
N PHE A 170 31.60 -55.76 -21.81
CA PHE A 170 31.54 -56.17 -20.41
C PHE A 170 30.63 -57.38 -20.14
N GLN A 171 30.01 -57.96 -21.17
CA GLN A 171 29.29 -59.22 -21.00
C GLN A 171 30.30 -60.39 -20.93
N LYS A 172 30.39 -61.06 -19.77
CA LYS A 172 31.16 -62.31 -19.62
C LYS A 172 30.56 -63.37 -20.57
N ARG A 173 31.40 -63.91 -21.46
CA ARG A 173 31.07 -65.07 -22.30
C ARG A 173 30.84 -66.31 -21.46
#